data_AF-A0A5R2N4E2-F1
#
_entry.id   AF-A0A5R2N4E2-F1
#
_cell.length_a   1.000
_cell.length_b   1.000
_cell.length_c   1.000
_cell.angle_alpha   90.00
_cell.angle_beta   90.00
_cell.angle_gamma   90.00
#
_symmetry.space_group_name_H-M   'P 1'
#
loop_
_entity.id
_entity.type
_entity.pdbx_description
1 polymer ?
#
loop_
_entity_poly.entity_id
_entity_poly.type
_entity_poly.pdbx_seq_one_letter_code
_entity_poly.pdbx_strand_id
1 'polypeptide(L)'
;VKSVDVIRGPVANTYGSGAIGGVVFFDTKDAQDFLKPDESWAGSVTGRYESNGKGWTSSASGAYRVSENWEVLGNIVYRDYDNYKDGDGDTVNGTGFDVLSGLLKTTIRPTENSELKLG
;
A
#
# COMPACT_ATOMS: atom_id res chain seq x y z
N VAL A 1 0.93 -0.07 -1.86
CA VAL A 1 2.26 0.52 -2.12
C VAL A 1 2.47 0.60 -3.62
N LYS A 2 2.99 1.74 -4.09
CA LYS A 2 3.35 2.02 -5.48
C LYS A 2 4.82 1.71 -5.73
N SER A 3 5.71 2.27 -4.91
CA SER A 3 7.15 2.00 -4.96
C SER A 3 7.74 1.79 -3.57
N VAL A 4 8.89 1.12 -3.53
CA VAL A 4 9.72 0.95 -2.33
C VAL A 4 11.15 1.27 -2.71
N ASP A 5 11.70 2.34 -2.12
CA ASP A 5 13.03 2.84 -2.43
C ASP A 5 13.96 2.69 -1.23
N VAL A 6 15.15 2.12 -1.45
CA VAL A 6 16.14 1.89 -0.38
C VAL A 6 17.32 2.83 -0.55
N ILE A 7 17.40 3.82 0.33
CA ILE A 7 18.46 4.82 0.34
C ILE A 7 19.49 4.41 1.38
N ARG A 8 20.73 4.15 0.94
CA ARG A 8 21.81 3.66 1.81
C ARG A 8 22.82 4.77 2.10
N GLY A 9 23.37 4.77 3.32
CA GLY A 9 24.45 5.65 3.71
C GLY A 9 24.02 7.09 4.06
N PRO A 10 24.99 8.00 4.26
CA PRO A 10 24.77 9.29 4.94
C PRO A 10 23.83 10.26 4.20
N VAL A 11 23.57 10.05 2.91
CA VAL A 11 22.58 10.82 2.12
C VAL A 11 21.15 10.62 2.65
N ALA A 12 20.90 9.52 3.37
CA ALA A 12 19.62 9.27 4.01
C ALA A 12 19.28 10.27 5.12
N ASN A 13 20.26 11.02 5.67
CA ASN A 13 19.99 12.06 6.68
C ASN A 13 19.12 13.21 6.17
N THR A 14 19.06 13.43 4.86
CA THR A 14 18.12 14.40 4.25
C THR A 14 16.66 13.98 4.44
N TYR A 15 16.40 12.69 4.65
CA TYR A 15 15.06 12.11 4.86
C TYR A 15 14.73 11.91 6.35
N GLY A 16 15.65 12.22 7.27
CA GLY A 16 15.43 12.11 8.72
C GLY A 16 16.74 12.07 9.51
N SER A 17 16.77 12.70 10.69
CA SER A 17 17.97 12.72 11.53
C SER A 17 18.32 11.32 12.04
N GLY A 18 19.58 10.88 11.87
CA GLY A 18 20.07 9.62 12.43
C GLY A 18 19.94 8.40 11.52
N ALA A 19 19.76 8.61 10.21
CA ALA A 19 19.67 7.56 9.19
C ALA A 19 21.02 6.91 8.85
N ILE A 20 21.83 6.57 9.86
CA ILE A 20 23.20 6.03 9.71
C ILE A 20 23.19 4.70 8.94
N GLY A 21 22.12 3.90 9.09
CA GLY A 21 21.91 2.64 8.37
C GLY A 21 21.20 2.75 7.02
N GLY A 22 20.72 3.96 6.65
CA GLY A 22 19.83 4.16 5.50
C GLY A 22 18.34 4.22 5.86
N VAL A 23 17.50 4.48 4.85
CA VAL A 23 16.03 4.60 4.96
C VAL A 23 15.36 3.74 3.89
N VAL A 24 14.24 3.11 4.26
CA VAL A 24 13.30 2.51 3.30
C VAL A 24 12.13 3.46 3.15
N PHE A 25 11.95 3.99 1.96
CA PHE A 25 10.88 4.91 1.64
C PHE A 25 9.76 4.15 0.92
N PHE A 26 8.54 4.26 1.43
CA PHE A 26 7.37 3.63 0.84
C PHE A 26 6.50 4.71 0.21
N ASP A 27 6.33 4.65 -1.11
CA ASP A 27 5.33 5.48 -1.78
C ASP A 27 4.00 4.74 -1.86
N THR A 28 2.93 5.38 -1.42
CA THR A 28 1.58 4.80 -1.47
C THR A 28 0.90 5.19 -2.77
N LYS A 29 0.00 4.33 -3.25
CA LYS A 29 -0.71 4.62 -4.50
C LYS A 29 -1.53 5.91 -4.35
N ASP A 30 -1.70 6.62 -5.45
CA ASP A 30 -2.59 7.78 -5.59
C ASP A 30 -3.76 7.44 -6.52
N ALA A 31 -4.83 8.23 -6.46
CA ALA A 31 -6.00 8.06 -7.33
C ALA A 31 -5.64 8.13 -8.82
N GLN A 32 -4.69 8.97 -9.20
CA GLN A 32 -4.19 9.11 -10.58
C GLN A 32 -3.46 7.87 -11.08
N ASP A 33 -2.92 7.03 -10.19
CA ASP A 33 -2.31 5.75 -10.59
C ASP A 33 -3.36 4.73 -11.05
N PHE A 34 -4.64 4.97 -10.71
CA PHE A 34 -5.77 4.12 -11.09
C PHE A 34 -6.66 4.73 -12.17
N LEU A 35 -6.80 6.06 -12.21
CA LEU A 35 -7.70 6.77 -13.13
C LEU A 35 -6.98 7.19 -14.40
N LYS A 36 -7.49 6.77 -15.57
CA LYS A 36 -7.12 7.41 -16.84
C LYS A 36 -7.66 8.85 -16.91
N PRO A 37 -7.15 9.70 -17.83
CA PRO A 37 -7.56 11.11 -17.93
C PRO A 37 -9.09 11.30 -18.02
N ASP A 38 -9.78 10.38 -18.68
CA ASP A 38 -11.22 10.37 -18.98
C ASP A 38 -12.06 9.48 -18.05
N GLU A 39 -11.45 8.80 -17.08
CA GLU A 39 -12.15 7.96 -16.10
C GLU A 39 -12.45 8.73 -14.81
N SER A 40 -13.72 8.73 -14.38
CA SER A 40 -14.15 9.36 -13.13
C SER A 40 -14.01 8.45 -11.90
N TRP A 41 -13.87 7.14 -12.13
CA TRP A 41 -13.66 6.15 -11.08
C TRP A 41 -12.91 4.95 -11.62
N ALA A 42 -12.16 4.27 -10.75
CA ALA A 42 -11.46 3.04 -11.07
C ALA A 42 -11.36 2.17 -9.82
N GLY A 43 -11.29 0.86 -9.99
CA GLY A 43 -11.19 -0.07 -8.87
C GLY A 43 -10.43 -1.33 -9.24
N SER A 44 -9.86 -1.96 -8.24
CA SER A 44 -9.17 -3.24 -8.38
C SER A 44 -9.45 -4.12 -7.18
N VAL A 45 -9.72 -5.40 -7.43
CA VAL A 45 -9.81 -6.41 -6.39
C VAL A 45 -8.75 -7.47 -6.62
N THR A 46 -8.19 -8.02 -5.55
CA THR A 46 -7.21 -9.11 -5.65
C THR A 46 -7.53 -10.17 -4.61
N GLY A 47 -7.57 -11.42 -5.05
CA GLY A 47 -7.66 -12.60 -4.20
C GLY A 47 -6.44 -13.49 -4.43
N ARG A 48 -5.86 -14.02 -3.35
CA ARG A 48 -4.74 -14.95 -3.40
C ARG A 48 -4.95 -16.02 -2.34
N TYR A 49 -4.74 -17.28 -2.73
CA TYR A 49 -4.66 -18.41 -1.81
C TYR A 49 -3.23 -18.91 -1.74
N GLU A 50 -2.81 -19.32 -0.55
CA GLU A 50 -1.49 -19.90 -0.33
C GLU A 50 -1.62 -21.29 0.29
N SER A 51 -0.90 -22.27 -0.29
CA SER A 51 -0.98 -23.66 0.15
C SER A 51 -0.21 -23.95 1.44
N ASN A 52 0.87 -23.20 1.70
CA ASN A 52 1.67 -23.32 2.91
C ASN A 52 1.20 -22.28 3.94
N GLY A 53 0.65 -22.71 5.07
CA GLY A 53 -0.11 -21.83 5.96
C GLY A 53 -1.55 -21.58 5.52
N LYS A 54 -2.06 -22.32 4.51
CA LYS A 54 -3.48 -22.44 4.09
C LYS A 54 -4.31 -21.15 4.17
N GLY A 55 -3.71 -20.04 3.77
CA GLY A 55 -4.27 -18.72 4.02
C GLY A 55 -4.85 -18.06 2.78
N TRP A 56 -5.68 -17.04 3.02
CA TRP A 56 -6.24 -16.18 1.99
C TRP A 56 -5.80 -14.74 2.20
N THR A 57 -5.40 -14.09 1.11
CA THR A 57 -5.28 -12.63 1.02
C THR A 57 -6.40 -12.12 0.13
N SER A 58 -7.19 -11.18 0.64
CA SER A 58 -8.20 -10.45 -0.13
C SER A 58 -7.90 -8.95 -0.05
N SER A 59 -7.99 -8.25 -1.16
CA SER A 59 -7.87 -6.80 -1.18
C SER A 59 -8.83 -6.15 -2.15
N ALA A 60 -9.24 -4.93 -1.81
CA ALA A 60 -10.01 -4.06 -2.67
C ALA A 60 -9.40 -2.66 -2.63
N SER A 61 -9.30 -2.03 -3.80
CA SER A 61 -8.87 -0.64 -3.94
C SER A 61 -9.83 0.07 -4.86
N GLY A 62 -10.07 1.34 -4.58
CA GLY A 62 -10.91 2.20 -5.40
C GLY A 62 -10.36 3.61 -5.41
N ALA A 63 -10.46 4.27 -6.56
CA ALA A 63 -10.20 5.67 -6.77
C ALA A 63 -11.47 6.33 -7.33
N TYR A 64 -11.75 7.54 -6.87
CA TYR A 64 -12.87 8.33 -7.34
C TYR A 64 -12.46 9.79 -7.52
N ARG A 65 -12.77 10.36 -8.69
CA ARG A 65 -12.60 11.78 -8.98
C ARG A 65 -13.90 12.49 -8.67
N VAL A 66 -13.92 13.22 -7.56
CA VAL A 66 -15.10 13.99 -7.14
C VAL A 66 -15.30 15.22 -8.04
N SER A 67 -14.19 15.85 -8.43
CA SER A 67 -14.14 16.96 -9.39
C SER A 67 -12.75 17.02 -10.04
N GLU A 68 -12.55 17.91 -11.02
CA GLU A 68 -11.24 18.10 -11.67
C GLU A 68 -10.11 18.42 -10.67
N ASN A 69 -10.46 19.00 -9.52
CA ASN A 69 -9.55 19.44 -8.48
C ASN A 69 -9.56 18.55 -7.23
N TRP A 70 -10.38 17.49 -7.18
CA TRP A 70 -10.51 16.67 -5.99
C TRP A 70 -10.64 15.18 -6.30
N GLU A 71 -9.72 14.41 -5.73
CA GLU A 71 -9.64 12.96 -5.88
C GLU A 71 -9.56 12.27 -4.51
N VAL A 72 -10.10 11.06 -4.46
CA VAL A 72 -10.09 10.20 -3.27
C VAL A 72 -9.68 8.79 -3.69
N LEU A 73 -8.85 8.16 -2.85
CA LEU A 73 -8.43 6.77 -2.98
C LEU A 73 -8.69 6.04 -1.66
N GLY A 74 -9.32 4.87 -1.74
CA GLY A 74 -9.42 3.92 -0.65
C GLY A 74 -8.77 2.59 -1.01
N ASN A 75 -8.13 1.96 -0.04
CA ASN A 75 -7.66 0.58 -0.14
C ASN A 75 -7.92 -0.16 1.18
N ILE A 76 -8.31 -1.42 1.08
CA ILE A 76 -8.43 -2.35 2.19
C ILE A 76 -7.78 -3.68 1.80
N VAL A 77 -7.08 -4.30 2.74
CA VAL A 77 -6.41 -5.59 2.59
C VAL A 77 -6.69 -6.40 3.84
N TYR A 78 -7.17 -7.62 3.64
CA TYR A 78 -7.36 -8.61 4.67
C TYR A 78 -6.50 -9.83 4.36
N ARG A 79 -5.77 -10.32 5.36
CA ARG A 79 -4.93 -11.51 5.26
C ARG A 79 -5.19 -12.39 6.47
N ASP A 80 -5.46 -13.65 6.21
CA ASP A 80 -5.64 -14.67 7.24
C ASP A 80 -4.85 -15.90 6.84
N TYR A 81 -3.90 -16.30 7.68
CA TYR A 81 -2.95 -17.38 7.43
C TYR A 81 -2.76 -18.21 8.70
N ASP A 82 -2.79 -19.53 8.54
CA ASP A 82 -2.37 -20.50 9.54
C ASP A 82 -0.84 -20.60 9.63
N ASN A 83 -0.35 -21.34 10.63
CA ASN A 83 1.07 -21.66 10.76
C ASN A 83 1.59 -22.37 9.49
N TYR A 84 2.73 -21.90 8.97
CA TYR A 84 3.37 -22.50 7.81
C TYR A 84 4.24 -23.71 8.20
N LYS A 85 4.61 -24.52 7.21
CA LYS A 85 5.56 -25.62 7.33
C LYS A 85 6.92 -25.24 6.75
N ASP A 86 7.99 -25.54 7.47
CA ASP A 86 9.36 -25.32 7.00
C ASP A 86 9.80 -26.34 5.95
N GLY A 87 11.08 -26.27 5.54
CA GLY A 87 11.65 -27.14 4.51
C GLY A 87 11.78 -28.61 4.94
N ASP A 88 11.80 -28.88 6.24
CA ASP A 88 11.86 -30.24 6.80
C ASP A 88 10.46 -30.82 7.05
N GLY A 89 9.41 -30.01 6.84
CA GLY A 89 8.00 -30.38 6.92
C GLY A 89 7.37 -30.13 8.29
N ASP A 90 8.12 -29.55 9.22
CA ASP A 90 7.67 -29.24 10.57
C ASP A 90 6.84 -27.96 10.58
N THR A 91 5.78 -27.95 11.42
CA THR A 91 4.92 -26.78 11.55
C THR A 91 5.57 -25.77 12.49
N VAL A 92 5.77 -24.54 12.00
CA VAL A 92 6.37 -23.47 12.79
C VAL A 92 5.27 -22.78 13.60
N ASN A 93 5.15 -23.13 14.88
CA ASN A 93 4.11 -22.61 15.76
C ASN A 93 4.25 -21.10 16.00
N GLY A 94 3.12 -20.40 16.00
CA GLY A 94 3.06 -18.95 16.27
C GLY A 94 3.37 -18.08 15.05
N THR A 95 3.34 -18.66 13.84
CA THR A 95 3.60 -17.95 12.58
C THR A 95 2.32 -17.60 11.82
N GLY A 96 1.17 -18.15 12.21
CA GLY A 96 -0.13 -17.73 11.72
C GLY A 96 -0.46 -16.29 12.13
N PHE A 97 -1.19 -15.58 11.27
CA PHE A 97 -1.55 -14.18 11.47
C PHE A 97 -2.89 -13.85 10.80
N ASP A 98 -3.63 -12.96 11.47
CA ASP A 98 -4.78 -12.25 10.90
C ASP A 98 -4.44 -10.76 10.88
N VAL A 99 -4.50 -10.14 9.70
CA VAL A 99 -4.14 -8.75 9.49
C VAL A 99 -5.19 -8.07 8.61
N LEU A 100 -5.85 -7.08 9.19
CA LEU A 100 -6.62 -6.08 8.46
C LEU A 100 -5.79 -4.79 8.32
N SER A 101 -5.68 -4.28 7.10
CA SER A 101 -5.00 -3.02 6.80
C SER A 101 -5.84 -2.18 5.85
N GLY A 102 -5.79 -0.87 6.02
CA GLY A 102 -6.50 0.06 5.15
C GLY A 102 -5.74 1.35 4.96
N LEU A 103 -6.02 2.03 3.85
CA LEU A 103 -5.52 3.35 3.52
C LEU A 103 -6.67 4.16 2.93
N LEU A 104 -6.84 5.37 3.44
CA LEU A 104 -7.69 6.38 2.82
C LEU A 104 -6.81 7.58 2.52
N LYS A 105 -6.76 7.99 1.27
CA LYS A 105 -6.02 9.18 0.84
C LYS A 105 -6.93 10.08 0.03
N THR A 106 -6.80 11.37 0.22
CA THR A 106 -7.46 12.38 -0.60
C THR A 106 -6.46 13.42 -1.09
N THR A 107 -6.65 13.85 -2.33
CA THR A 107 -5.80 14.83 -3.00
C THR A 107 -6.66 15.96 -3.50
N ILE A 108 -6.34 17.18 -3.09
CA ILE A 108 -7.03 18.42 -3.47
C ILE A 108 -6.04 19.32 -4.20
N ARG A 109 -6.45 19.91 -5.33
CA ARG A 109 -5.66 20.85 -6.14
C ARG A 109 -6.33 22.22 -6.19
N PRO A 110 -6.11 23.12 -5.20
CA PRO A 110 -6.79 24.41 -5.13
C PRO A 110 -6.44 25.35 -6.28
N THR A 111 -5.23 25.23 -6.83
CA THR A 111 -4.75 25.98 -7.99
C THR A 111 -3.96 25.04 -8.90
N GLU A 112 -3.64 25.46 -10.13
CA GLU A 112 -2.81 24.68 -11.06
C GLU A 112 -1.40 24.36 -10.50
N ASN A 113 -0.92 25.14 -9.52
CA ASN A 113 0.42 25.03 -8.96
C ASN A 113 0.45 24.50 -7.51
N SER A 114 -0.68 24.03 -6.99
CA SER A 114 -0.76 23.61 -5.58
C SER A 114 -1.50 22.29 -5.45
N GLU A 115 -0.88 21.36 -4.73
CA GLU A 115 -1.46 20.06 -4.41
C GLU A 115 -1.35 19.81 -2.90
N LEU A 116 -2.48 19.39 -2.32
CA LEU A 116 -2.60 19.01 -0.92
C LEU A 116 -3.02 17.54 -0.87
N LYS A 117 -2.19 16.68 -0.27
CA LYS A 117 -2.50 15.28 -0.02
C LYS A 117 -2.73 15.06 1.48
N LEU A 118 -3.80 14.35 1.82
CA LEU A 118 -4.13 13.94 3.19
C LEU A 118 -4.36 12.44 3.18
N GLY A 119 -3.69 11.71 4.07
CA GLY A 119 -3.80 10.26 4.19
C GLY A 119 -2.83 9.69 5.21
#